data_AF-V4VYZ8-F1
#
_entry.id   AF-V4VYZ8-F1
#
_cell.length_a   1.000
_cell.length_b   1.000
_cell.length_c   1.000
_cell.angle_alpha   90.00
_cell.angle_beta   90.00
_cell.angle_gamma   90.00
#
_symmetry.space_group_name_H-M   'P 1'
#
loop_
_entity.id
_entity.type
_entity.pdbx_description
1 polymer ?
#
loop_
_entity_poly.entity_id
_entity_poly.type
_entity_poly.pdbx_seq_one_letter_code
_entity_poly.pdbx_strand_id
1 'polypeptide(L)'
;MALQYVELCKGNCSTGNAVNCKPPEDDFTEVFAPNCGVELPTFGTITGHMVGCKTKYLEPSRAFSDVLVKDKKALSLLRNKSHTEVGVGLVGFHKSFFWCVLFSDGKTNSTFVLDDHGEGIRQKKGCFSGSTYTCSDGEKTKTGLSFCNILMVGLLYIYYILQNFYHC
;
A
#
# COMPACT_ATOMS: atom_id res chain seq x y z
N MET A 1 -8.77 -2.06 2.74
CA MET A 1 -8.09 -1.79 4.03
C MET A 1 -7.01 -2.81 4.38
N ALA A 2 -7.02 -4.04 3.83
CA ALA A 2 -5.98 -5.05 4.06
C ALA A 2 -4.54 -4.52 3.86
N LEU A 3 -4.37 -3.59 2.91
CA LEU A 3 -3.08 -2.96 2.62
C LEU A 3 -2.49 -2.25 3.85
N GLN A 4 -3.28 -1.44 4.56
CA GLN A 4 -2.83 -0.70 5.74
C GLN A 4 -2.50 -1.64 6.90
N TYR A 5 -3.33 -2.65 7.13
CA TYR A 5 -3.11 -3.65 8.18
C TYR A 5 -1.79 -4.41 8.01
N VAL A 6 -1.50 -4.85 6.77
CA VAL A 6 -0.26 -5.57 6.49
C VAL A 6 0.96 -4.63 6.52
N GLU A 7 0.79 -3.34 6.22
CA GLU A 7 1.87 -2.35 6.29
C GLU A 7 2.43 -2.22 7.72
N LEU A 8 1.62 -2.42 8.76
CA LEU A 8 2.07 -2.46 10.16
C LEU A 8 3.04 -3.63 10.46
N CYS A 9 3.07 -4.64 9.60
CA CYS A 9 3.90 -5.84 9.72
C CYS A 9 5.10 -5.87 8.79
N LYS A 10 5.36 -4.77 8.10
CA LYS A 10 6.36 -4.66 7.06
C LYS A 10 7.75 -5.10 7.54
N GLY A 11 8.35 -6.05 6.82
CA GLY A 11 9.68 -6.58 7.10
C GLY A 11 9.75 -7.70 8.15
N ASN A 12 8.64 -8.05 8.81
CA ASN A 12 8.62 -9.06 9.88
C ASN A 12 8.33 -10.48 9.38
N CYS A 13 8.82 -10.85 8.19
CA CYS A 13 8.70 -12.22 7.69
C CYS A 13 9.92 -13.06 8.09
N SER A 14 9.71 -14.04 8.97
CA SER A 14 10.78 -14.95 9.40
C SER A 14 11.05 -16.07 8.38
N THR A 15 12.24 -16.68 8.46
CA THR A 15 12.65 -17.83 7.62
C THR A 15 11.66 -19.01 7.68
N GLY A 16 10.89 -19.13 8.76
CA GLY A 16 9.84 -20.14 8.94
C GLY A 16 8.50 -19.83 8.25
N ASN A 17 8.42 -18.79 7.42
CA ASN A 17 7.18 -18.27 6.81
C ASN A 17 6.15 -17.78 7.85
N ALA A 18 6.61 -17.50 9.07
CA ALA A 18 5.81 -16.94 10.13
C ALA A 18 5.99 -15.43 10.18
N VAL A 19 4.89 -14.72 10.37
CA VAL A 19 4.92 -13.27 10.56
C VAL A 19 5.14 -12.98 12.04
N ASN A 20 6.23 -12.30 12.39
CA ASN A 20 6.50 -11.90 13.77
C ASN A 20 5.95 -10.51 14.05
N CYS A 21 4.65 -10.34 13.85
CA CYS A 21 3.92 -9.12 14.17
C CYS A 21 2.49 -9.51 14.56
N LYS A 22 1.85 -8.63 15.33
CA LYS A 22 0.41 -8.73 15.59
C LYS A 22 -0.13 -7.31 15.64
N PRO A 23 -0.60 -6.75 14.50
CA PRO A 23 -1.30 -5.48 14.53
C PRO A 23 -2.59 -5.64 15.35
N PRO A 24 -3.13 -4.55 15.91
CA PRO A 24 -4.42 -4.61 16.59
C PRO A 24 -5.49 -5.13 15.62
N GLU A 25 -6.29 -6.07 16.10
CA GLU A 25 -7.24 -6.80 15.24
C GLU A 25 -8.47 -5.94 14.93
N ASP A 26 -8.76 -4.96 15.78
CA ASP A 26 -9.91 -4.05 15.82
C ASP A 26 -9.70 -2.70 15.09
N ASP A 27 -8.47 -2.40 14.65
CA ASP A 27 -8.12 -1.13 14.01
C ASP A 27 -8.82 -0.88 12.65
N PHE A 28 -9.47 -1.88 12.04
CA PHE A 28 -10.07 -1.71 10.72
C PHE A 28 -11.19 -0.68 10.70
N THR A 29 -12.15 -0.81 11.61
CA THR A 29 -13.31 0.08 11.62
C THR A 29 -12.95 1.44 12.19
N GLU A 30 -12.16 1.49 13.27
CA GLU A 30 -11.92 2.74 13.99
C GLU A 30 -10.72 3.54 13.47
N VAL A 31 -9.74 2.89 12.83
CA VAL A 31 -8.49 3.54 12.39
C VAL A 31 -8.36 3.50 10.87
N PHE A 32 -8.42 2.34 10.23
CA PHE A 32 -8.12 2.24 8.80
C PHE A 32 -9.24 2.76 7.92
N ALA A 33 -10.50 2.50 8.26
CA ALA A 33 -11.65 2.98 7.49
C ALA A 33 -11.72 4.52 7.37
N PRO A 34 -11.65 5.30 8.46
CA PRO A 34 -11.66 6.76 8.35
C PRO A 34 -10.39 7.27 7.64
N ASN A 35 -9.22 6.65 7.87
CA ASN A 35 -8.00 6.98 7.12
C ASN A 35 -8.08 6.64 5.64
N CYS A 36 -9.05 5.81 5.25
CA CYS A 36 -9.35 5.43 3.88
C CYS A 36 -10.52 6.19 3.28
N GLY A 37 -11.05 7.19 3.98
CA GLY A 37 -12.17 8.01 3.53
C GLY A 37 -13.45 7.20 3.42
N VAL A 38 -13.66 6.25 4.34
CA VAL A 38 -14.89 5.48 4.44
C VAL A 38 -15.74 6.06 5.56
N GLU A 39 -16.99 6.35 5.24
CA GLU A 39 -17.96 6.88 6.20
C GLU A 39 -18.36 5.78 7.18
N LEU A 40 -18.21 6.04 8.48
CA LEU A 40 -18.66 5.14 9.53
C LEU A 40 -20.10 5.48 9.94
N PRO A 41 -20.97 4.50 10.24
CA PRO A 41 -20.76 3.05 10.27
C PRO A 41 -21.39 2.35 9.05
N THR A 42 -20.89 2.60 7.84
CA THR A 42 -21.52 2.05 6.61
C THR A 42 -21.30 0.56 6.40
N PHE A 43 -20.39 -0.05 7.19
CA PHE A 43 -20.13 -1.48 7.22
C PHE A 43 -19.90 -1.93 8.68
N GLY A 44 -19.97 -3.25 8.93
CA GLY A 44 -19.85 -3.83 10.28
C GLY A 44 -18.45 -3.77 10.89
N THR A 45 -18.26 -4.47 12.00
CA THR A 45 -16.93 -4.63 12.61
C THR A 45 -16.09 -5.51 11.71
N ILE A 46 -14.93 -5.03 11.31
CA ILE A 46 -13.95 -5.84 10.59
C ILE A 46 -12.80 -6.17 11.53
N THR A 47 -12.44 -7.44 11.59
CA THR A 47 -11.22 -7.89 12.28
C THR A 47 -10.21 -8.47 11.31
N GLY A 48 -8.93 -8.29 11.59
CA GLY A 48 -7.84 -8.84 10.76
C GLY A 48 -6.92 -9.77 11.52
N HIS A 49 -6.43 -10.80 10.82
CA HIS A 49 -5.40 -11.71 11.34
C HIS A 49 -4.33 -11.98 10.29
N MET A 50 -3.06 -11.82 10.68
CA MET A 50 -1.92 -12.27 9.89
C MET A 50 -1.83 -13.80 9.92
N VAL A 51 -1.86 -14.44 8.74
CA VAL A 51 -1.84 -15.91 8.63
C VAL A 51 -0.50 -16.44 8.13
N GLY A 52 0.30 -15.62 7.45
CA GLY A 52 1.64 -16.03 7.04
C GLY A 52 2.31 -15.08 6.08
N CYS A 53 3.55 -15.41 5.74
CA CYS A 53 4.29 -14.72 4.70
C CYS A 53 5.15 -15.71 3.91
N LYS A 54 5.52 -15.34 2.68
CA LYS A 54 6.35 -16.17 1.78
C LYS A 54 7.34 -15.28 1.04
N THR A 55 8.56 -15.75 0.81
CA THR A 55 9.55 -15.00 0.03
C THR A 55 9.25 -14.98 -1.46
N LYS A 56 8.50 -15.96 -1.95
CA LYS A 56 8.03 -16.06 -3.33
C LYS A 56 6.53 -15.92 -3.38
N TYR A 57 6.04 -15.38 -4.50
CA TYR A 57 4.62 -15.38 -4.80
C TYR A 57 4.11 -16.83 -4.85
N LEU A 58 2.92 -17.06 -4.29
CA LEU A 58 2.21 -18.32 -4.38
C LEU A 58 0.92 -18.10 -5.15
N GLU A 59 0.63 -19.01 -6.08
CA GLU A 59 -0.67 -19.05 -6.73
C GLU A 59 -1.78 -19.34 -5.72
N PRO A 60 -3.01 -18.86 -5.95
CA PRO A 60 -4.12 -19.00 -4.98
C PRO A 60 -4.37 -20.42 -4.49
N SER A 61 -4.28 -21.42 -5.38
CA SER A 61 -4.48 -22.84 -5.05
C SER A 61 -3.45 -23.36 -4.03
N ARG A 62 -2.19 -22.98 -4.21
CA ARG A 62 -1.09 -23.29 -3.29
C ARG A 62 -1.20 -22.47 -2.00
N ALA A 63 -1.53 -21.19 -2.11
CA ALA A 63 -1.65 -20.29 -0.97
C ALA A 63 -2.73 -20.76 0.01
N PHE A 64 -3.83 -21.34 -0.48
CA PHE A 64 -4.84 -21.93 0.39
C PHE A 64 -4.22 -22.95 1.34
N SER A 65 -3.58 -24.00 0.81
CA SER A 65 -3.01 -25.08 1.62
C SER A 65 -1.76 -24.66 2.41
N ASP A 66 -0.87 -23.89 1.79
CA ASP A 66 0.46 -23.60 2.33
C ASP A 66 0.48 -22.38 3.28
N VAL A 67 -0.58 -21.58 3.28
CA VAL A 67 -0.70 -20.34 4.06
C VAL A 67 -2.01 -20.28 4.83
N LEU A 68 -3.16 -20.35 4.15
CA LEU A 68 -4.46 -20.08 4.78
C LEU A 68 -4.92 -21.22 5.72
N VAL A 69 -4.65 -22.48 5.37
CA VAL A 69 -5.01 -23.68 6.17
C VAL A 69 -3.79 -24.53 6.54
N LYS A 70 -2.62 -23.90 6.66
CA LYS A 70 -1.34 -24.58 6.94
C LYS A 70 -1.38 -25.47 8.20
N ASP A 71 -2.10 -25.01 9.23
CA ASP A 71 -2.21 -25.72 10.51
C ASP A 71 -3.62 -25.63 11.11
N LYS A 72 -3.85 -26.41 12.18
CA LYS A 72 -5.15 -26.47 12.86
C LYS A 72 -5.57 -25.11 13.44
N LYS A 73 -4.62 -24.24 13.81
CA LYS A 73 -4.92 -22.92 14.35
C LYS A 73 -5.44 -22.00 13.25
N ALA A 74 -4.75 -21.93 12.12
CA ALA A 74 -5.21 -21.18 10.94
C ALA A 74 -6.58 -21.67 10.45
N LEU A 75 -6.78 -23.00 10.40
CA LEU A 75 -8.07 -23.59 10.06
C LEU A 75 -9.17 -23.27 11.08
N SER A 76 -8.85 -23.25 12.39
CA SER A 76 -9.84 -22.91 13.42
C SER A 76 -10.31 -21.45 13.34
N LEU A 77 -9.44 -20.53 12.92
CA LEU A 77 -9.80 -19.13 12.68
C LEU A 77 -10.84 -19.03 11.55
N LEU A 78 -10.60 -19.71 10.42
CA LEU A 78 -11.52 -19.71 9.28
C LEU A 78 -12.86 -20.40 9.56
N ARG A 79 -12.88 -21.36 10.48
CA ARG A 79 -14.09 -22.13 10.82
C ARG A 79 -14.91 -21.49 11.95
N ASN A 80 -14.45 -20.36 12.48
CA ASN A 80 -15.17 -19.61 13.49
C ASN A 80 -16.48 -19.06 12.90
N LYS A 81 -17.62 -19.49 13.45
CA LYS A 81 -18.96 -19.12 12.96
C LYS A 81 -19.49 -17.79 13.50
N SER A 82 -18.69 -17.04 14.25
CA SER A 82 -19.08 -15.72 14.76
C SER A 82 -19.04 -14.62 13.69
N HIS A 83 -18.47 -14.90 12.52
CA HIS A 83 -18.36 -13.96 11.41
C HIS A 83 -19.29 -14.34 10.26
N THR A 84 -19.85 -13.35 9.57
CA THR A 84 -20.79 -13.50 8.46
C THR A 84 -20.08 -13.47 7.10
N GLU A 85 -18.94 -12.79 7.01
CA GLU A 85 -18.15 -12.67 5.78
C GLU A 85 -16.66 -12.84 6.07
N VAL A 86 -15.93 -13.30 5.05
CA VAL A 86 -14.48 -13.49 5.09
C VAL A 86 -13.82 -12.94 3.83
N GLY A 87 -12.72 -12.23 4.01
CA GLY A 87 -11.87 -11.72 2.94
C GLY A 87 -10.41 -12.15 3.13
N VAL A 88 -9.65 -12.20 2.04
CA VAL A 88 -8.21 -12.50 2.09
C VAL A 88 -7.44 -11.36 1.44
N GLY A 89 -6.44 -10.85 2.13
CA GLY A 89 -5.53 -9.81 1.64
C GLY A 89 -4.15 -10.39 1.35
N LEU A 90 -3.61 -10.02 0.18
CA LEU A 90 -2.23 -10.30 -0.22
C LEU A 90 -1.50 -8.97 -0.45
N VAL A 91 -0.36 -8.80 0.19
CA VAL A 91 0.49 -7.61 -0.02
C VAL A 91 1.92 -8.04 -0.26
N GLY A 92 2.47 -7.60 -1.41
CA GLY A 92 3.88 -7.76 -1.73
C GLY A 92 4.70 -6.62 -1.14
N PHE A 93 5.74 -6.96 -0.39
CA PHE A 93 6.71 -6.01 0.15
C PHE A 93 8.15 -6.49 -0.13
N HIS A 94 8.87 -5.74 -0.98
CA HIS A 94 10.18 -6.13 -1.50
C HIS A 94 10.23 -7.57 -2.03
N LYS A 95 10.86 -8.49 -1.28
CA LYS A 95 11.05 -9.91 -1.62
C LYS A 95 10.18 -10.83 -0.74
N SER A 96 9.05 -10.33 -0.25
CA SER A 96 8.14 -11.11 0.60
C SER A 96 6.69 -10.75 0.34
N PHE A 97 5.82 -11.73 0.47
CA PHE A 97 4.40 -11.65 0.24
C PHE A 97 3.71 -12.02 1.55
N PHE A 98 2.90 -11.11 2.05
CA PHE A 98 2.21 -11.23 3.32
C PHE A 98 0.74 -11.51 3.07
N TRP A 99 0.19 -12.40 3.89
CA TRP A 99 -1.18 -12.86 3.80
C TRP A 99 -1.90 -12.56 5.10
N CYS A 100 -3.07 -11.95 4.98
CA CYS A 100 -3.98 -11.73 6.09
C CYS A 100 -5.39 -12.22 5.73
N VAL A 101 -6.14 -12.62 6.75
CA VAL A 101 -7.56 -12.93 6.66
C VAL A 101 -8.31 -11.86 7.41
N LEU A 102 -9.40 -11.39 6.81
CA LEU A 102 -10.29 -10.40 7.35
C LEU A 102 -11.65 -11.05 7.61
N PHE A 103 -12.24 -10.76 8.75
CA PHE A 103 -13.57 -11.20 9.08
C PHE A 103 -14.48 -10.01 9.33
N SER A 104 -15.75 -10.14 8.92
CA SER A 104 -16.78 -9.14 9.18
C SER A 104 -17.96 -9.80 9.88
N ASP A 105 -18.57 -9.09 10.81
CA ASP A 105 -19.87 -9.42 11.41
C ASP A 105 -21.03 -8.62 10.78
N GLY A 106 -20.72 -7.89 9.71
CA GLY A 106 -21.66 -7.04 9.00
C GLY A 106 -22.77 -7.80 8.28
N LYS A 107 -23.72 -7.04 7.74
CA LYS A 107 -24.79 -7.59 6.90
C LYS A 107 -24.22 -7.96 5.53
N THR A 108 -24.62 -9.14 5.05
CA THR A 108 -24.35 -9.54 3.66
C THR A 108 -24.97 -8.54 2.69
N ASN A 109 -24.28 -8.28 1.57
CA ASN A 109 -24.64 -7.26 0.58
C ASN A 109 -24.59 -5.81 1.07
N SER A 110 -23.75 -5.51 2.06
CA SER A 110 -23.40 -4.14 2.41
C SER A 110 -22.24 -3.64 1.53
N THR A 111 -22.24 -2.34 1.22
CA THR A 111 -21.10 -1.66 0.61
C THR A 111 -20.64 -0.56 1.53
N PHE A 112 -19.33 -0.36 1.62
CA PHE A 112 -18.81 0.84 2.25
C PHE A 112 -19.17 2.05 1.39
N VAL A 113 -19.49 3.16 2.05
CA VAL A 113 -19.69 4.45 1.38
C VAL A 113 -18.44 5.28 1.60
N LEU A 114 -17.94 5.88 0.53
CA LEU A 114 -16.82 6.80 0.63
C LEU A 114 -17.34 8.15 1.14
N ASP A 115 -16.55 8.77 2.01
CA ASP A 115 -16.76 10.16 2.43
C ASP A 115 -16.82 11.09 1.20
N ASP A 116 -17.25 12.33 1.40
CA ASP A 116 -17.28 13.36 0.35
C ASP A 116 -18.14 12.97 -0.88
N HIS A 117 -19.40 12.56 -0.62
CA HIS A 117 -20.39 12.22 -1.65
C HIS A 117 -20.02 11.05 -2.57
N GLY A 118 -19.15 10.15 -2.10
CA GLY A 118 -18.67 9.02 -2.89
C GLY A 118 -17.37 9.30 -3.65
N GLU A 119 -16.77 10.48 -3.50
CA GLU A 119 -15.44 10.75 -4.03
C GLU A 119 -14.36 10.11 -3.15
N GLY A 120 -13.57 9.21 -3.74
CA GLY A 120 -12.46 8.60 -3.02
C GLY A 120 -11.42 9.63 -2.61
N ILE A 121 -10.99 9.59 -1.35
CA ILE A 121 -9.95 10.50 -0.85
C ILE A 121 -8.65 10.37 -1.66
N ARG A 122 -7.93 11.49 -1.82
CA ARG A 122 -6.59 11.47 -2.44
C ARG A 122 -5.59 10.85 -1.49
N GLN A 123 -5.11 9.65 -1.82
CA GLN A 123 -4.18 8.92 -0.96
C GLN A 123 -2.78 8.92 -1.55
N LYS A 124 -1.78 9.25 -0.71
CA LYS A 124 -0.38 9.04 -1.08
C LYS A 124 0.01 7.56 -1.05
N LYS A 125 -0.67 6.74 -0.23
CA LYS A 125 -0.50 5.28 -0.11
C LYS A 125 -1.86 4.59 -0.27
N GLY A 126 -1.91 3.42 -0.90
CA GLY A 126 -3.19 2.76 -1.15
C GLY A 126 -3.95 2.31 0.11
N CYS A 127 -5.28 2.29 0.04
CA CYS A 127 -6.16 1.77 1.10
C CYS A 127 -6.82 0.44 0.77
N PHE A 128 -7.42 0.33 -0.41
CA PHE A 128 -8.22 -0.83 -0.81
C PHE A 128 -7.37 -1.82 -1.60
N SER A 129 -6.90 -1.37 -2.76
CA SER A 129 -6.02 -2.07 -3.67
C SER A 129 -4.98 -1.09 -4.21
N GLY A 130 -3.76 -1.58 -4.47
CA GLY A 130 -2.69 -0.74 -5.01
C GLY A 130 -1.38 -0.92 -4.26
N SER A 131 -0.52 0.09 -4.39
CA SER A 131 0.83 0.08 -3.83
C SER A 131 0.88 0.80 -2.48
N THR A 132 1.67 0.27 -1.54
CA THR A 132 2.04 0.98 -0.29
C THR A 132 3.11 2.05 -0.51
N TYR A 133 3.74 2.09 -1.69
CA TYR A 133 4.71 3.11 -2.01
C TYR A 133 4.01 4.45 -2.17
N THR A 134 4.61 5.48 -1.60
CA THR A 134 4.13 6.85 -1.75
C THR A 134 4.17 7.22 -3.22
N CYS A 135 3.03 7.61 -3.78
CA CYS A 135 3.01 8.22 -5.09
C CYS A 135 3.84 9.51 -5.01
N SER A 136 5.00 9.53 -5.69
CA SER A 136 5.74 10.76 -5.90
C SER A 136 4.91 11.59 -6.87
N ASP A 137 4.23 12.61 -6.34
CA ASP A 137 3.76 13.69 -7.19
C ASP A 137 4.98 14.15 -7.98
N GLY A 138 4.94 14.07 -9.31
CA GLY A 138 6.11 14.30 -10.15
C GLY A 138 6.73 15.62 -9.72
N GLU A 139 7.96 15.58 -9.19
CA GLU A 139 8.64 16.76 -8.69
C GLU A 139 8.67 17.72 -9.87
N LYS A 140 7.82 18.75 -9.84
CA LYS A 140 7.86 19.85 -10.81
C LYS A 140 9.18 20.53 -10.53
N THR A 141 10.24 20.02 -11.14
CA THR A 141 11.55 20.62 -11.19
C THR A 141 11.33 22.00 -11.77
N LYS A 142 11.16 22.97 -10.89
CA LYS A 142 11.14 24.38 -11.26
C LYS A 142 12.54 24.69 -11.77
N THR A 143 12.70 24.55 -13.09
CA THR A 143 13.58 25.39 -13.90
C THR A 143 14.98 25.61 -13.32
N GLY A 144 15.77 24.54 -13.23
CA GLY A 144 17.23 24.65 -13.15
C GLY A 144 17.91 24.79 -14.53
N LEU A 145 17.16 24.71 -15.63
CA LEU A 145 17.72 24.73 -16.99
C LEU A 145 17.95 26.15 -17.56
N SER A 146 17.56 27.22 -16.84
CA SER A 146 17.65 28.58 -17.39
C SER A 146 19.02 29.24 -17.19
N PHE A 147 19.80 28.83 -16.19
CA PHE A 147 21.06 29.51 -15.87
C PHE A 147 22.25 29.07 -16.74
N CYS A 148 22.31 27.79 -17.16
CA CYS A 148 23.42 27.30 -18.00
C CYS A 148 23.40 27.90 -19.41
N ASN A 149 22.21 28.10 -20.00
CA ASN A 149 22.11 28.61 -21.37
C ASN A 149 22.54 30.08 -21.48
N ILE A 150 22.21 30.91 -20.48
CA ILE A 150 22.60 32.33 -20.49
C ILE A 150 24.11 32.49 -20.34
N LEU A 151 24.74 31.72 -19.44
CA LEU A 151 26.19 31.75 -19.26
C LEU A 151 26.94 31.24 -20.50
N MET A 152 26.44 30.19 -21.16
CA MET A 152 27.04 29.67 -22.40
C MET A 152 26.94 30.68 -23.55
N VAL A 153 25.78 31.33 -23.75
CA VAL A 153 25.63 32.36 -24.79
C VAL A 153 26.50 33.57 -24.50
N GLY A 154 26.61 33.99 -23.23
CA GLY A 154 27.50 35.08 -22.82
C GLY A 154 28.97 34.80 -23.13
N LEU A 155 29.46 33.58 -22.84
CA LEU A 155 30.84 33.19 -23.13
C LEU A 155 31.13 33.12 -24.64
N LEU A 156 30.19 32.63 -25.45
CA LEU A 156 30.32 32.61 -26.90
C LEU A 156 30.35 34.04 -27.50
N TYR A 157 29.54 34.95 -26.95
CA TYR A 157 29.54 36.35 -27.38
C TYR A 157 30.85 37.05 -27.04
N ILE A 158 31.39 36.83 -25.83
CA ILE A 158 32.70 37.37 -25.43
C ILE A 158 33.81 36.81 -26.33
N TYR A 159 33.79 35.51 -26.62
CA TYR A 159 34.75 34.88 -27.53
C TYR A 159 34.70 35.50 -28.94
N TYR A 160 33.50 35.76 -29.47
CA TYR A 160 33.30 36.40 -30.77
C TYR A 160 33.86 37.84 -30.80
N ILE A 161 33.62 38.63 -29.73
CA ILE A 161 34.18 39.99 -29.62
C ILE A 161 35.71 39.95 -29.54
N LEU A 162 36.29 38.99 -28.81
CA LEU A 162 37.74 38.81 -28.74
C LEU A 162 38.32 38.46 -30.11
N GLN A 163 37.72 37.52 -30.86
CA GLN A 163 38.18 37.20 -32.22
C GLN A 163 38.19 38.41 -33.16
N ASN A 164 37.17 39.27 -33.10
CA ASN A 164 37.13 40.49 -33.92
C ASN A 164 38.19 41.53 -33.49
N PHE A 165 38.54 41.61 -32.20
CA PHE A 165 39.60 42.50 -31.73
C PHE A 165 41.01 42.01 -32.06
N TYR A 166 41.24 40.68 -32.11
CA TYR A 166 42.53 40.10 -32.48
C TYR A 166 42.82 40.14 -33.98
N HIS A 167 41.85 40.53 -34.82
CA HIS A 167 42.00 40.62 -36.27
C HIS A 167 42.13 42.07 -36.80
N CYS A 168 42.36 43.05 -35.91
CA CYS A 168 42.82 44.40 -36.24
C CYS A 168 44.33 44.54 -36.07
#